data_AF-A0A2N1F5A9-F1
#
_entry.id   AF-A0A2N1F5A9-F1
#
_cell.length_a   1.000
_cell.length_b   1.000
_cell.length_c   1.000
_cell.angle_alpha   90.00
_cell.angle_beta   90.00
_cell.angle_gamma   90.00
#
_symmetry.space_group_name_H-M   'P 1'
#
loop_
_entity.id
_entity.type
_entity.pdbx_description
1 polymer ?
#
loop_
_entity_poly.entity_id
_entity_poly.type
_entity_poly.pdbx_seq_one_letter_code
_entity_poly.pdbx_strand_id
1 'polypeptide(L)'
;MLKNTIFILIISLIFSCKKKKPILITVNDDPLIQYYRVNKENIVLISSDFNEKDLTKKNINLIIDKNYKDLKVALLKDLSINPKNSITLHNLGNLELILKKFPKAITYYNKSILLSDSTYYPSILSLGKAYGILGEDKKAEKLYNHIIEKSEIDFLIAISYLGLSKMYLDYGWIDKAKTSISKSESLLVNYNDYDLQIDVLKKKINDY
;
A
#
# COMPACT_ATOMS: atom_id res chain seq x y z
N MET A 1 48.70 15.33 51.31
CA MET A 1 48.12 14.18 50.59
C MET A 1 46.62 14.41 50.43
N LEU A 2 46.16 15.02 49.34
CA LEU A 2 44.73 15.08 49.00
C LEU A 2 44.47 14.16 47.81
N LYS A 3 43.47 13.28 47.96
CA LYS A 3 43.06 12.26 46.99
C LYS A 3 42.31 12.90 45.82
N ASN A 4 42.79 12.66 44.61
CA ASN A 4 42.04 12.85 43.37
C ASN A 4 40.85 11.90 43.34
N THR A 5 39.64 12.43 43.22
CA THR A 5 38.45 11.63 42.91
C THR A 5 37.91 12.14 41.57
N ILE A 6 38.18 11.40 40.49
CA ILE A 6 37.67 11.67 39.15
C ILE A 6 36.27 11.06 39.08
N PHE A 7 35.25 11.91 38.94
CA PHE A 7 33.87 11.49 38.71
C PHE A 7 33.69 11.24 37.20
N ILE A 8 33.67 9.97 36.78
CA ILE A 8 33.38 9.60 35.40
C ILE A 8 31.87 9.67 35.21
N LEU A 9 31.40 10.72 34.55
CA LEU A 9 30.00 10.86 34.13
C LEU A 9 29.77 9.95 32.91
N ILE A 10 29.25 8.74 33.13
CA ILE A 10 28.72 7.89 32.05
C ILE A 10 27.46 8.57 31.52
N ILE A 11 27.60 9.30 30.41
CA ILE A 11 26.46 9.74 29.59
C ILE A 11 25.99 8.51 28.82
N SER A 12 25.00 7.81 29.38
CA SER A 12 24.23 6.81 28.65
C SER A 12 23.40 7.54 27.60
N LEU A 13 23.92 7.63 26.37
CA LEU A 13 23.17 8.00 25.18
C LEU A 13 22.10 6.93 24.94
N ILE A 14 20.92 7.15 25.52
CA ILE A 14 19.71 6.43 25.13
C ILE A 14 19.40 6.90 23.71
N PHE A 15 19.86 6.13 22.71
CA PHE A 15 19.34 6.22 21.35
C PHE A 15 17.87 5.82 21.38
N SER A 16 17.00 6.77 21.72
CA SER A 16 15.57 6.65 21.47
C SER A 16 15.40 6.56 19.96
N CYS A 17 15.15 5.35 19.45
CA CYS A 17 14.70 5.13 18.08
C CYS A 17 13.37 5.87 17.89
N LYS A 18 13.42 7.17 17.57
CA LYS A 18 12.23 7.91 17.15
C LYS A 18 11.77 7.29 15.82
N LYS A 19 10.70 6.49 15.88
CA LYS A 19 10.00 5.98 14.68
C LYS A 19 9.72 7.18 13.77
N LYS A 20 10.22 7.13 12.52
CA LYS A 20 9.95 8.18 11.54
C LYS A 20 8.44 8.27 11.32
N LYS A 21 7.89 9.48 11.42
CA LYS A 21 6.45 9.71 11.22
C LYS A 21 6.11 9.49 9.74
N PRO A 22 4.96 8.87 9.43
CA PRO A 22 4.53 8.69 8.06
C PRO A 22 4.25 10.05 7.41
N ILE A 23 4.61 10.19 6.14
CA ILE A 23 4.39 11.39 5.33
C ILE A 23 3.20 11.12 4.41
N LEU A 24 2.18 11.97 4.47
CA LEU A 24 1.03 11.92 3.56
C LEU A 24 1.41 12.64 2.26
N ILE A 25 1.11 12.01 1.14
CA ILE A 25 1.36 12.54 -0.21
C ILE A 25 0.05 12.52 -0.96
N THR A 26 -0.32 13.66 -1.53
CA THR A 26 -1.49 13.79 -2.40
C THR A 26 -1.02 13.75 -3.85
N VAL A 27 -1.62 12.85 -4.62
CA VAL A 27 -1.33 12.62 -6.04
C VAL A 27 -2.33 13.40 -6.90
N ASN A 28 -3.59 13.36 -6.51
CA ASN A 28 -4.69 13.99 -7.23
C ASN A 28 -5.74 14.44 -6.22
N ASP A 29 -6.38 15.59 -6.47
CA ASP A 29 -7.39 16.16 -5.57
C ASP A 29 -8.82 15.69 -5.94
N ASP A 30 -9.07 15.33 -7.20
CA ASP A 30 -10.38 14.87 -7.69
C ASP A 30 -10.23 13.87 -8.86
N PRO A 31 -10.48 12.56 -8.66
CA PRO A 31 -10.77 11.90 -7.39
C PRO A 31 -9.56 11.98 -6.45
N LEU A 32 -9.82 12.07 -5.14
CA LEU A 32 -8.75 12.23 -4.16
C LEU A 32 -7.92 10.94 -4.03
N ILE A 33 -6.65 11.02 -4.43
CA ILE A 33 -5.68 9.94 -4.36
C ILE A 33 -4.53 10.35 -3.47
N GLN A 34 -4.32 9.56 -2.42
CA GLN A 34 -3.25 9.78 -1.47
C GLN A 34 -2.47 8.50 -1.20
N TYR A 35 -1.28 8.65 -0.64
CA TYR A 35 -0.59 7.53 -0.03
C TYR A 35 0.27 8.00 1.14
N TYR A 36 0.54 7.08 2.06
CA TYR A 36 1.48 7.33 3.13
C TYR A 36 2.82 6.67 2.81
N ARG A 37 3.88 7.48 2.86
CA ARG A 37 5.26 7.02 2.86
C ARG A 37 5.75 6.89 4.29
N VAL A 38 6.03 5.66 4.73
CA VAL A 38 6.61 5.39 6.06
C VAL A 38 8.13 5.37 5.99
N ASN A 39 8.67 4.74 4.96
CA ASN A 39 10.08 4.76 4.55
C ASN A 39 10.15 4.49 3.03
N LYS A 40 11.35 4.41 2.45
CA LYS A 40 11.52 4.15 1.00
C LYS A 40 10.98 2.79 0.54
N GLU A 41 10.64 1.88 1.45
CA GLU A 41 10.19 0.51 1.14
C GLU A 41 8.70 0.28 1.45
N ASN A 42 8.10 1.11 2.29
CA ASN A 42 6.74 0.93 2.80
C ASN A 42 5.87 2.14 2.40
N ILE A 43 5.21 1.98 1.26
CA ILE A 43 4.18 2.87 0.77
C ILE A 43 2.82 2.19 0.97
N VAL A 44 1.90 2.89 1.62
CA VAL A 44 0.51 2.43 1.81
C VAL A 44 -0.38 3.34 0.97
N LEU A 45 -0.91 2.80 -0.12
CA LEU A 45 -1.83 3.50 -1.02
C LEU A 45 -3.21 3.63 -0.38
N ILE A 46 -3.78 4.84 -0.42
CA ILE A 46 -5.15 5.15 0.04
C ILE A 46 -5.76 6.12 -0.96
N SER A 47 -6.62 5.68 -1.88
CA SER A 47 -7.56 6.65 -2.46
C SER A 47 -8.67 6.87 -1.45
N SER A 48 -8.97 8.13 -1.17
CA SER A 48 -9.98 8.49 -0.20
C SER A 48 -10.93 9.45 -0.86
N ASP A 49 -12.11 8.99 -1.27
CA ASP A 49 -13.26 9.90 -1.27
C ASP A 49 -13.99 9.69 0.06
N PHE A 50 -14.30 10.79 0.76
CA PHE A 50 -14.99 10.90 2.07
C PHE A 50 -14.12 11.11 3.34
N ASN A 51 -13.95 12.39 3.66
CA ASN A 51 -14.03 13.13 4.94
C ASN A 51 -13.46 12.64 6.29
N GLU A 52 -12.88 11.46 6.48
CA GLU A 52 -12.26 11.10 7.79
C GLU A 52 -10.72 10.99 7.73
N LYS A 53 -10.07 12.15 7.63
CA LYS A 53 -8.59 12.29 7.68
C LYS A 53 -7.98 11.72 8.97
N ASP A 54 -8.66 11.89 10.11
CA ASP A 54 -8.15 11.45 11.42
C ASP A 54 -8.19 9.92 11.60
N LEU A 55 -9.27 9.28 11.13
CA LEU A 55 -9.38 7.82 11.17
C LEU A 55 -8.29 7.17 10.31
N THR A 56 -8.05 7.74 9.13
CA THR A 56 -7.00 7.29 8.21
C THR A 56 -5.62 7.33 8.86
N LYS A 57 -5.28 8.46 9.50
CA LYS A 57 -4.00 8.62 10.21
C LYS A 57 -3.86 7.63 11.37
N LYS A 58 -4.92 7.42 12.16
CA LYS A 58 -4.93 6.44 13.25
C LYS A 58 -4.70 5.02 12.74
N ASN A 59 -5.43 4.61 11.70
CA ASN A 59 -5.30 3.28 11.11
C ASN A 59 -3.88 3.05 10.57
N ILE A 60 -3.27 4.05 9.94
CA ILE A 60 -1.90 3.97 9.45
C ILE A 60 -0.89 3.77 10.58
N ASN A 61 -1.02 4.50 11.70
CA ASN A 61 -0.16 4.26 12.85
C ASN A 61 -0.31 2.84 13.39
N LEU A 62 -1.53 2.32 13.46
CA LEU A 62 -1.78 0.93 13.88
C LEU A 62 -1.16 -0.10 12.92
N ILE A 63 -1.15 0.17 11.61
CA ILE A 63 -0.46 -0.65 10.60
C ILE A 63 1.06 -0.61 10.84
N ILE A 64 1.64 0.58 11.02
CA ILE A 64 3.07 0.79 11.27
C ILE A 64 3.52 0.10 12.55
N ASP A 65 2.71 0.19 13.60
CA ASP A 65 2.95 -0.44 14.89
C ASP A 65 2.62 -1.94 14.90
N LYS A 66 2.14 -2.47 13.77
CA LYS A 66 1.67 -3.87 13.62
C LYS A 66 0.59 -4.25 14.65
N ASN A 67 -0.15 -3.26 15.16
CA ASN A 67 -1.24 -3.45 16.10
C ASN A 67 -2.53 -3.78 15.35
N TYR A 68 -2.55 -4.97 14.74
CA TYR A 68 -3.66 -5.43 13.90
C TYR A 68 -4.94 -5.72 14.69
N LYS A 69 -4.84 -5.98 16.00
CA LYS A 69 -6.00 -6.19 16.86
C LYS A 69 -6.79 -4.89 17.03
N ASP A 70 -6.11 -3.82 17.41
CA ASP A 70 -6.76 -2.53 17.61
C ASP A 70 -7.21 -1.91 16.28
N LEU A 71 -6.46 -2.14 15.20
CA LEU A 71 -6.88 -1.78 13.84
C LEU A 71 -8.19 -2.47 13.46
N LYS A 72 -8.32 -3.77 13.74
CA LYS A 72 -9.55 -4.50 13.48
C LYS A 72 -10.73 -3.94 14.26
N VAL A 73 -10.55 -3.66 15.55
CA VAL A 73 -11.60 -3.07 16.40
C VAL A 73 -12.03 -1.71 15.87
N ALA A 74 -11.07 -0.85 15.50
CA ALA A 74 -11.37 0.47 14.94
C ALA A 74 -12.17 0.36 13.63
N LEU A 75 -11.73 -0.49 12.70
CA LEU A 75 -12.41 -0.70 11.41
C LEU A 75 -13.80 -1.32 11.56
N LEU A 76 -14.00 -2.26 12.49
CA LEU A 76 -15.32 -2.84 12.73
C LEU A 76 -16.28 -1.85 13.38
N LYS A 77 -15.79 -0.99 14.29
CA LYS A 77 -16.57 0.11 14.85
C LYS A 77 -17.01 1.07 13.76
N ASP A 78 -16.09 1.47 12.88
CA ASP A 78 -16.39 2.36 11.76
C ASP A 78 -17.43 1.74 10.81
N LEU A 79 -17.25 0.46 10.44
CA LEU A 79 -18.23 -0.26 9.63
C LEU A 79 -19.61 -0.37 10.31
N SER A 80 -19.68 -0.41 11.64
CA SER A 80 -20.97 -0.41 12.35
C SER A 80 -21.69 0.94 12.29
N ILE A 81 -20.95 2.04 12.15
CA ILE A 81 -21.49 3.40 12.02
C ILE A 81 -21.89 3.66 10.56
N ASN A 82 -21.03 3.27 9.62
CA ASN A 82 -21.30 3.38 8.18
C ASN A 82 -21.08 2.03 7.47
N PRO A 83 -22.12 1.15 7.42
CA PRO A 83 -22.01 -0.18 6.83
C PRO A 83 -21.71 -0.21 5.33
N LYS A 84 -21.88 0.92 4.65
CA LYS A 84 -21.63 1.05 3.21
C LYS A 84 -20.33 1.79 2.88
N ASN A 85 -19.50 2.10 3.88
CA ASN A 85 -18.24 2.78 3.66
C ASN A 85 -17.25 1.87 2.87
N SER A 86 -17.09 2.18 1.59
CA SER A 86 -16.21 1.44 0.67
C SER A 86 -14.75 1.47 1.11
N ILE A 87 -14.29 2.57 1.73
CA ILE A 87 -12.92 2.70 2.26
C ILE A 87 -12.72 1.79 3.48
N THR A 88 -13.68 1.75 4.40
CA THR A 88 -13.60 0.88 5.58
C THR A 88 -13.56 -0.59 5.18
N LEU A 89 -14.40 -0.97 4.20
CA LEU A 89 -14.39 -2.29 3.59
C LEU A 89 -13.05 -2.58 2.91
N HIS A 90 -12.50 -1.65 2.13
CA HIS A 90 -11.17 -1.77 1.53
C HIS A 90 -10.08 -2.02 2.60
N ASN A 91 -10.10 -1.23 3.68
CA ASN A 91 -9.13 -1.34 4.76
C ASN A 91 -9.26 -2.65 5.57
N LEU A 92 -10.49 -3.15 5.76
CA LEU A 92 -10.71 -4.51 6.29
C LEU A 92 -10.15 -5.56 5.34
N GLY A 93 -10.31 -5.38 4.03
CA GLY A 93 -9.68 -6.21 3.00
C GLY A 93 -8.16 -6.24 3.14
N ASN A 94 -7.52 -5.07 3.25
CA ASN A 94 -6.07 -4.93 3.45
C ASN A 94 -5.60 -5.61 4.75
N LEU A 95 -6.34 -5.42 5.84
CA LEU A 95 -6.04 -6.07 7.11
C LEU A 95 -6.11 -7.60 6.96
N GLU A 96 -7.17 -8.13 6.39
CA GLU A 96 -7.31 -9.58 6.20
C GLU A 96 -6.25 -10.12 5.21
N LEU A 97 -5.82 -9.33 4.21
CA LEU A 97 -4.71 -9.66 3.31
C LEU A 97 -3.37 -9.75 4.07
N ILE A 98 -3.06 -8.76 4.93
CA ILE A 98 -1.86 -8.77 5.78
C ILE A 98 -1.86 -9.99 6.71
N LEU A 99 -3.04 -10.35 7.24
CA LEU A 99 -3.24 -11.55 8.06
C LEU A 99 -3.29 -12.85 7.24
N LYS A 100 -3.01 -12.80 5.94
CA LYS A 100 -3.03 -13.93 4.99
C LYS A 100 -4.38 -14.67 4.91
N LYS A 101 -5.47 -13.99 5.26
CA LYS A 101 -6.84 -14.49 5.17
C LYS A 101 -7.45 -14.10 3.82
N PHE A 102 -6.85 -14.61 2.75
CA PHE A 102 -7.15 -14.21 1.37
C PHE A 102 -8.65 -14.28 1.00
N PRO A 103 -9.42 -15.33 1.35
CA PRO A 103 -10.85 -15.37 1.03
C PRO A 103 -11.66 -14.22 1.67
N LYS A 104 -11.31 -13.84 2.90
CA LYS A 104 -11.94 -12.71 3.60
C LYS A 104 -11.52 -11.38 2.98
N ALA A 105 -10.24 -11.24 2.61
CA ALA A 105 -9.75 -10.07 1.91
C ALA A 105 -10.53 -9.83 0.59
N ILE A 106 -10.65 -10.88 -0.23
CA ILE A 106 -11.43 -10.87 -1.48
C ILE A 106 -12.90 -10.47 -1.23
N THR A 107 -13.52 -11.05 -0.20
CA THR A 107 -14.92 -10.72 0.17
C THR A 107 -15.08 -9.24 0.47
N TYR A 108 -14.16 -8.66 1.26
CA TYR A 108 -14.20 -7.24 1.60
C TYR A 108 -13.89 -6.34 0.41
N TYR A 109 -12.92 -6.69 -0.44
CA TYR A 109 -12.62 -5.93 -1.64
C TYR A 109 -13.80 -5.93 -2.62
N ASN A 110 -14.46 -7.07 -2.86
CA ASN A 110 -15.65 -7.14 -3.70
C ASN A 110 -16.79 -6.28 -3.16
N LYS A 111 -17.02 -6.30 -1.84
CA LYS A 111 -18.02 -5.42 -1.21
C LYS A 111 -17.66 -3.95 -1.36
N SER A 112 -16.39 -3.60 -1.19
CA SER A 112 -15.89 -2.24 -1.39
C SER A 112 -16.13 -1.76 -2.82
N ILE A 113 -15.79 -2.58 -3.82
CA ILE A 113 -16.02 -2.28 -5.25
C ILE A 113 -17.51 -2.11 -5.56
N LEU A 114 -18.38 -2.97 -5.00
CA LEU A 114 -19.82 -2.89 -5.23
C LEU A 114 -20.44 -1.61 -4.65
N LEU A 115 -19.84 -1.05 -3.60
CA LEU A 115 -20.37 0.09 -2.84
C LEU A 115 -19.60 1.39 -3.11
N SER A 116 -18.60 1.36 -4.00
CA SER A 116 -17.82 2.52 -4.37
C SER A 116 -18.30 3.15 -5.67
N ASP A 117 -17.92 4.40 -5.89
CA ASP A 117 -18.11 5.06 -7.18
C ASP A 117 -17.19 4.45 -8.25
N SER A 118 -17.53 4.63 -9.52
CA SER A 118 -16.84 3.99 -10.65
C SER A 118 -15.37 4.42 -10.81
N THR A 119 -14.96 5.48 -10.12
CA THR A 119 -13.59 6.03 -10.12
C THR A 119 -12.73 5.49 -8.97
N TYR A 120 -13.28 4.65 -8.09
CA TYR A 120 -12.58 4.11 -6.92
C TYR A 120 -11.79 2.83 -7.24
N TYR A 121 -10.53 3.00 -7.62
CA TYR A 121 -9.66 1.90 -8.03
C TYR A 121 -8.87 1.12 -6.93
N PRO A 122 -8.65 1.59 -5.68
CA PRO A 122 -7.80 0.86 -4.73
C PRO A 122 -8.21 -0.57 -4.42
N SER A 123 -9.53 -0.82 -4.29
CA SER A 123 -10.02 -2.18 -4.04
C SER A 123 -9.85 -3.09 -5.25
N ILE A 124 -9.93 -2.55 -6.47
CA ILE A 124 -9.65 -3.29 -7.71
C ILE A 124 -8.16 -3.68 -7.75
N LEU A 125 -7.27 -2.72 -7.46
CA LEU A 125 -5.82 -2.93 -7.39
C LEU A 125 -5.46 -4.00 -6.35
N SER A 126 -6.05 -3.91 -5.16
CA SER A 126 -5.77 -4.82 -4.04
C SER A 126 -6.37 -6.20 -4.23
N LEU A 127 -7.53 -6.27 -4.91
CA LEU A 127 -8.12 -7.54 -5.34
C LEU A 127 -7.24 -8.22 -6.40
N GLY A 128 -6.69 -7.46 -7.36
CA GLY A 128 -5.72 -7.96 -8.34
C GLY A 128 -4.51 -8.59 -7.66
N LYS A 129 -3.94 -7.87 -6.68
CA LYS A 129 -2.84 -8.40 -5.84
C LYS A 129 -3.22 -9.68 -5.10
N ALA A 130 -4.43 -9.72 -4.51
CA ALA A 130 -4.89 -10.89 -3.78
C ALA A 130 -5.03 -12.12 -4.69
N TYR A 131 -5.59 -11.96 -5.89
CA TYR A 131 -5.66 -13.05 -6.87
C TYR A 131 -4.28 -13.48 -7.36
N GLY A 132 -3.37 -12.53 -7.61
CA GLY A 132 -2.00 -12.85 -8.03
C GLY A 132 -1.25 -13.70 -6.99
N ILE A 133 -1.43 -13.42 -5.70
CA ILE A 133 -0.87 -14.24 -4.60
C ILE A 133 -1.49 -15.65 -4.55
N LEU A 134 -2.75 -15.80 -4.96
CA LEU A 134 -3.48 -17.07 -4.87
C LEU A 134 -3.26 -18.03 -6.05
N GLY A 135 -2.44 -17.70 -7.03
CA GLY A 135 -2.33 -18.54 -8.25
C GLY A 135 -3.32 -18.14 -9.36
N GLU A 136 -4.11 -17.09 -9.16
CA GLU A 136 -5.22 -16.71 -10.05
C GLU A 136 -4.80 -15.55 -10.97
N ASP A 137 -3.69 -15.76 -11.67
CA ASP A 137 -3.01 -14.84 -12.58
C ASP A 137 -3.95 -14.17 -13.58
N LYS A 138 -4.84 -14.93 -14.23
CA LYS A 138 -5.77 -14.38 -15.24
C LYS A 138 -6.77 -13.39 -14.64
N LYS A 139 -7.23 -13.65 -13.40
CA LYS A 139 -8.14 -12.73 -12.68
C LYS A 139 -7.39 -11.48 -12.27
N ALA A 140 -6.16 -11.63 -11.79
CA ALA A 140 -5.30 -10.52 -11.43
C ALA A 140 -4.96 -9.63 -12.65
N GLU A 141 -4.53 -10.22 -13.76
CA GLU A 141 -4.22 -9.53 -15.01
C GLU A 141 -5.43 -8.72 -15.51
N LYS A 142 -6.63 -9.33 -15.49
CA LYS A 142 -7.87 -8.65 -15.87
C LYS A 142 -8.15 -7.41 -15.00
N LEU A 143 -7.93 -7.49 -13.69
CA LEU A 143 -8.19 -6.38 -12.76
C LEU A 143 -7.19 -5.23 -12.94
N TYR A 144 -5.91 -5.55 -13.15
CA TYR A 144 -4.91 -4.53 -13.43
C TYR A 144 -5.16 -3.85 -14.78
N ASN A 145 -5.45 -4.62 -15.83
CA ASN A 145 -5.78 -4.08 -17.15
C ASN A 145 -7.04 -3.21 -17.12
N HIS A 146 -8.04 -3.57 -16.31
CA HIS A 146 -9.22 -2.72 -16.13
C HIS A 146 -8.86 -1.31 -15.64
N ILE A 147 -7.93 -1.17 -14.69
CA ILE A 147 -7.47 0.15 -14.23
C ILE A 147 -6.70 0.87 -15.35
N ILE A 148 -5.80 0.15 -16.03
CA ILE A 148 -4.98 0.70 -17.12
C ILE A 148 -5.86 1.24 -18.27
N GLU A 149 -6.97 0.58 -18.57
CA GLU A 149 -7.89 0.94 -19.66
C GLU A 149 -8.90 2.03 -19.30
N LYS A 150 -9.21 2.21 -18.00
CA LYS A 150 -10.33 3.06 -17.54
C LYS A 150 -9.90 4.26 -16.72
N SER A 151 -8.71 4.24 -16.14
CA SER A 151 -8.18 5.38 -15.39
C SER A 151 -7.59 6.41 -16.34
N GLU A 152 -7.90 7.68 -16.13
CA GLU A 152 -7.21 8.81 -16.77
C GLU A 152 -6.04 9.33 -15.92
N ILE A 153 -5.78 8.69 -14.78
CA ILE A 153 -4.78 9.12 -13.80
C ILE A 153 -3.53 8.25 -13.98
N ASP A 154 -2.46 8.85 -14.51
CA ASP A 154 -1.18 8.20 -14.79
C ASP A 154 -0.63 7.42 -13.60
N PHE A 155 -0.77 7.96 -12.39
CA PHE A 155 -0.33 7.28 -11.17
C PHE A 155 -1.02 5.92 -10.97
N LEU A 156 -2.34 5.83 -11.16
CA LEU A 156 -3.07 4.56 -11.01
C LEU A 156 -2.69 3.56 -12.10
N ILE A 157 -2.50 4.05 -13.33
CA ILE A 157 -2.03 3.24 -14.46
C ILE A 157 -0.64 2.67 -14.13
N ALA A 158 0.26 3.51 -13.61
CA ALA A 158 1.61 3.11 -13.29
C ALA A 158 1.67 2.08 -12.15
N ILE A 159 0.92 2.29 -11.07
CA ILE A 159 0.84 1.33 -9.96
C ILE A 159 0.23 -0.01 -10.42
N SER A 160 -0.67 0.02 -11.40
CA SER A 160 -1.22 -1.21 -12.00
C SER A 160 -0.17 -1.96 -12.82
N TYR A 161 0.64 -1.25 -13.62
CA TYR A 161 1.79 -1.84 -14.30
C TYR A 161 2.85 -2.39 -13.34
N LEU A 162 3.09 -1.71 -12.21
CA LEU A 162 3.98 -2.18 -11.15
C LEU A 162 3.46 -3.50 -10.53
N GLY A 163 2.14 -3.56 -10.27
CA GLY A 163 1.46 -4.77 -9.81
C GLY A 163 1.58 -5.94 -10.79
N LEU A 164 1.31 -5.69 -12.08
CA LEU A 164 1.51 -6.66 -13.16
C LEU A 164 2.95 -7.14 -13.24
N SER A 165 3.92 -6.21 -13.21
CA SER A 165 5.34 -6.57 -13.30
C SER A 165 5.76 -7.52 -12.17
N LYS A 166 5.36 -7.20 -10.93
CA LYS A 166 5.62 -8.06 -9.78
C LYS A 166 4.97 -9.43 -9.94
N MET A 167 3.70 -9.46 -10.33
CA MET A 167 3.00 -10.72 -10.58
C MET A 167 3.72 -11.53 -11.66
N TYR A 168 3.98 -10.95 -12.83
CA TYR A 168 4.67 -11.66 -13.92
C TYR A 168 6.03 -12.21 -13.52
N LEU A 169 6.79 -11.47 -12.71
CA LEU A 169 8.04 -11.97 -12.13
C LEU A 169 7.80 -13.19 -11.24
N ASP A 170 6.81 -13.14 -10.33
CA ASP A 170 6.48 -14.24 -9.42
C ASP A 170 6.08 -15.54 -10.18
N TYR A 171 5.59 -15.44 -11.42
CA TYR A 171 5.25 -16.58 -12.28
C TYR A 171 6.31 -16.89 -13.36
N GLY A 172 7.44 -16.18 -13.37
CA GLY A 172 8.54 -16.40 -14.32
C GLY A 172 8.31 -15.88 -15.74
N TRP A 173 7.32 -15.03 -15.98
CA TRP A 173 7.09 -14.39 -17.28
C TRP A 173 7.93 -13.12 -17.44
N ILE A 174 9.24 -13.34 -17.59
CA ILE A 174 10.25 -12.28 -17.51
C ILE A 174 10.03 -11.16 -18.54
N ASP A 175 9.67 -11.49 -19.80
CA ASP A 175 9.45 -10.47 -20.83
C ASP A 175 8.24 -9.56 -20.54
N LYS A 176 7.16 -10.16 -20.02
CA LYS A 176 5.99 -9.40 -19.56
C LYS A 176 6.34 -8.54 -18.34
N ALA A 177 7.16 -9.06 -17.42
CA ALA A 177 7.63 -8.32 -16.26
C ALA A 177 8.48 -7.11 -16.65
N LYS A 178 9.44 -7.28 -17.58
CA LYS A 178 10.28 -6.21 -18.17
C LYS A 178 9.43 -5.13 -18.83
N THR A 179 8.51 -5.55 -19.69
CA THR A 179 7.60 -4.61 -20.39
C THR A 179 6.78 -3.79 -19.38
N SER A 180 6.24 -4.46 -18.37
CA SER A 180 5.37 -3.80 -17.39
C SER A 180 6.15 -2.86 -16.47
N ILE A 181 7.36 -3.22 -16.02
CA ILE A 181 8.15 -2.32 -15.16
C ILE A 181 8.60 -1.08 -15.91
N SER A 182 8.97 -1.18 -17.19
CA SER A 182 9.34 -0.02 -18.01
C SER A 182 8.17 0.96 -18.17
N LYS A 183 6.94 0.46 -18.38
CA LYS A 183 5.75 1.30 -18.45
C LYS A 183 5.42 1.95 -17.09
N SER A 184 5.61 1.22 -15.99
CA SER A 184 5.45 1.77 -14.65
C SER A 184 6.46 2.89 -14.38
N GLU A 185 7.73 2.69 -14.75
CA GLU A 185 8.81 3.66 -14.55
C GLU A 185 8.58 4.94 -15.34
N SER A 186 8.18 4.84 -16.62
CA SER A 186 7.93 6.02 -17.45
C SER A 186 6.81 6.92 -16.90
N LEU A 187 5.82 6.35 -16.22
CA LEU A 187 4.71 7.08 -15.64
C LEU A 187 4.98 7.56 -14.20
N LEU A 188 5.90 6.91 -13.48
CA LEU A 188 6.28 7.27 -12.11
C LEU A 188 7.45 8.25 -12.02
N VAL A 189 7.89 8.84 -13.15
CA VAL A 189 9.07 9.73 -13.20
C VAL A 189 9.01 10.92 -12.23
N ASN A 190 7.81 11.37 -11.85
CA ASN A 190 7.59 12.46 -10.90
C ASN A 190 7.28 11.98 -9.46
N TYR A 191 7.35 10.67 -9.21
CA TYR A 191 6.99 10.03 -7.94
C TYR A 191 8.19 9.26 -7.37
N ASN A 192 9.25 10.01 -7.02
CA ASN A 192 10.55 9.49 -6.56
C ASN A 192 10.50 8.54 -5.34
N ASP A 193 9.35 8.42 -4.69
CA ASP A 193 9.13 7.44 -3.63
C ASP A 193 9.13 6.00 -4.12
N TYR A 194 8.83 5.79 -5.41
CA TYR A 194 8.79 4.48 -6.04
C TYR A 194 10.13 4.06 -6.65
N ASP A 195 11.10 4.98 -6.80
CA ASP A 195 12.40 4.71 -7.43
C ASP A 195 13.07 3.46 -6.84
N LEU A 196 13.18 3.39 -5.50
CA LEU A 196 13.79 2.25 -4.84
C LEU A 196 13.04 0.94 -5.13
N GLN A 197 11.70 0.98 -5.13
CA GLN A 197 10.89 -0.20 -5.41
C GLN A 197 11.07 -0.67 -6.86
N ILE A 198 11.12 0.28 -7.80
CA ILE A 198 11.32 0.03 -9.23
C ILE A 198 12.73 -0.53 -9.46
N ASP A 199 13.77 0.08 -8.90
CA ASP A 199 15.15 -0.38 -9.01
C ASP A 199 15.35 -1.79 -8.48
N VAL A 200 14.80 -2.08 -7.30
CA VAL A 200 14.86 -3.42 -6.70
C VAL A 200 14.14 -4.44 -7.59
N LEU A 201 12.98 -4.09 -8.15
CA LEU A 201 12.23 -4.98 -9.02
C LEU A 201 12.94 -5.21 -10.36
N LYS A 202 13.48 -4.15 -10.98
CA LYS A 202 14.28 -4.23 -12.22
C LYS A 202 15.51 -5.11 -12.03
N LYS A 203 16.22 -4.93 -10.91
CA LYS A 203 17.36 -5.79 -10.57
C LYS A 203 16.93 -7.26 -10.50
N LYS A 204 15.88 -7.56 -9.74
CA LYS A 204 15.36 -8.94 -9.66
C LYS A 204 14.98 -9.50 -11.02
N ILE A 205 14.30 -8.73 -11.87
CA ILE A 205 13.91 -9.14 -13.22
C ILE A 205 15.12 -9.44 -14.10
N ASN A 206 16.21 -8.70 -13.94
CA ASN A 206 17.45 -8.89 -14.72
C ASN A 206 18.32 -10.04 -14.20
N ASP A 207 18.12 -10.47 -12.95
CA ASP A 207 18.84 -11.58 -12.33
C ASP A 207 18.24 -12.97 -12.72
N TYR A 208 17.13 -13.01 -13.49
CA TYR A 208 16.52 -14.22 -14.10
C TYR A 208 17.02 -14.43 -15.53
#